data_AF-A0A382Y998-F1
#
_entry.id   AF-A0A382Y998-F1
#
_cell.length_a   1.000
_cell.length_b   1.000
_cell.length_c   1.000
_cell.angle_alpha   90.00
_cell.angle_beta   90.00
_cell.angle_gamma   90.00
#
_symmetry.space_group_name_H-M   'P 1'
#
loop_
_entity.id
_entity.type
_entity.pdbx_description
1 polymer ?
#
loop_
_entity_poly.entity_id
_entity_poly.type
_entity_poly.pdbx_seq_one_letter_code
_entity_poly.pdbx_strand_id
1 'polypeptide(L)' 'MRSFDVIIIGGGPGGYVAAIRAAQLGKKVAVVE' A
#
# COMPACT_ATOMS: atom_id res chain seq x y z
N MET A 1 7.23 3.13 16.89
CA MET A 1 6.39 3.66 15.79
C MET A 1 6.68 2.87 14.53
N ARG A 2 5.68 2.44 13.74
CA ARG A 2 5.93 1.78 12.45
C ARG A 2 6.04 2.84 11.36
N SER A 3 7.11 2.84 10.58
CA SER A 3 7.26 3.69 9.39
C SER A 3 6.88 2.92 8.13
N PHE A 4 6.20 3.59 7.20
CA PHE A 4 5.78 3.11 5.88
C PHE A 4 6.10 4.20 4.85
N ASP A 5 6.47 3.80 3.65
CA ASP A 5 6.72 4.74 2.54
C ASP A 5 5.40 5.17 1.89
N VAL A 6 4.39 4.28 1.90
CA VAL A 6 3.07 4.50 1.31
C VAL A 6 2.00 3.89 2.22
N ILE A 7 0.93 4.65 2.48
CA ILE A 7 -0.28 4.16 3.15
C ILE A 7 -1.45 4.32 2.18
N ILE A 8 -2.19 3.25 1.95
CA ILE A 8 -3.39 3.21 1.09
C ILE A 8 -4.61 2.98 1.98
N ILE A 9 -5.65 3.78 1.77
CA ILE A 9 -6.92 3.69 2.50
C ILE A 9 -7.97 3.16 1.54
N GLY A 10 -8.56 2.00 1.85
CA GLY A 10 -9.44 1.19 1.03
C GLY A 10 -8.70 0.04 0.32
N GLY A 11 -9.17 -1.20 0.51
CA GLY A 11 -8.60 -2.43 -0.08
C GLY A 11 -9.26 -2.94 -1.37
N GLY A 12 -10.23 -2.19 -1.91
CA GLY A 12 -10.92 -2.52 -3.15
C GLY A 12 -10.02 -2.58 -4.40
N PRO A 13 -10.58 -2.78 -5.60
CA PRO A 13 -9.81 -3.05 -6.83
C PRO A 13 -8.70 -2.06 -7.14
N GLY A 14 -8.91 -0.76 -6.91
CA GLY A 14 -7.84 0.24 -7.06
C GLY A 14 -6.81 0.20 -5.93
N GLY A 15 -7.25 -0.06 -4.70
CA GLY A 15 -6.42 -0.03 -3.50
C GLY A 15 -5.39 -1.15 -3.46
N TYR A 16 -5.82 -2.41 -3.66
CA TYR A 16 -4.87 -3.52 -3.65
C TYR A 16 -3.92 -3.48 -4.86
N VAL A 17 -4.38 -3.03 -6.04
CA VAL A 17 -3.53 -2.88 -7.23
C VAL A 17 -2.46 -1.81 -6.99
N ALA A 18 -2.82 -0.67 -6.39
CA ALA A 18 -1.87 0.35 -6.00
C ALA A 18 -0.86 -0.19 -4.97
N ALA A 19 -1.31 -0.99 -4.00
CA ALA A 19 -0.46 -1.57 -2.97
C ALA A 19 0.55 -2.56 -3.55
N ILE A 20 0.10 -3.46 -4.43
CA ILE A 20 0.97 -4.40 -5.14
C ILE A 20 2.02 -3.65 -5.97
N ARG A 21 1.59 -2.63 -6.73
CA ARG A 21 2.53 -1.87 -7.56
C ARG A 21 3.56 -1.12 -6.72
N ALA A 22 3.16 -0.52 -5.62
CA ALA A 22 4.06 0.15 -4.69
C ALA A 22 5.07 -0.84 -4.05
N ALA A 23 4.61 -2.03 -3.66
CA ALA A 23 5.48 -3.07 -3.12
C ALA A 23 6.51 -3.57 -4.15
N GLN A 24 6.10 -3.76 -5.42
CA GLN A 24 7.01 -4.13 -6.51
C GLN A 24 8.08 -3.07 -6.80
N LEU A 25 7.80 -1.80 -6.47
CA LEU A 25 8.77 -0.70 -6.54
C LEU A 25 9.65 -0.60 -5.29
N GLY A 26 9.61 -1.61 -4.41
CA GLY A 26 10.42 -1.68 -3.19
C GLY A 26 9.93 -0.79 -2.06
N LYS A 27 8.68 -0.29 -2.11
CA LYS A 27 8.12 0.53 -1.02
C LYS A 27 7.57 -0.36 0.08
N LYS A 28 7.74 0.09 1.32
CA LYS A 28 7.07 -0.49 2.49
C LYS A 28 5.65 0.07 2.57
N VAL A 29 4.67 -0.76 2.21
CA VAL A 29 3.27 -0.35 2.07
C VAL A 29 2.43 -0.79 3.27
N ALA A 30 1.51 0.05 3.72
CA ALA A 30 0.37 -0.35 4.55
C ALA A 30 -0.93 -0.16 3.77
N VAL A 31 -1.86 -1.10 3.89
CA VAL A 31 -3.25 -0.96 3.44
C VAL A 31 -4.13 -0.95 4.68
N VAL A 32 -5.02 0.03 4.77
CA VAL A 32 -6.05 0.13 5.80
C VAL A 32 -7.39 0.05 5.06
N GLU A 33 -8.23 -0.92 5.40
CA GLU A 33 -9.55 -1.09 4.78
C GLU A 33 -10.67 -0.64 5.72
#